data_AF-A0A379LWF2-F1
#
_entry.id   AF-A0A379LWF2-F1
#
_cell.length_a   1.000
_cell.length_b   1.000
_cell.length_c   1.000
_cell.angle_alpha   90.00
_cell.angle_beta   90.00
_cell.angle_gamma   90.00
#
_symmetry.space_group_name_H-M   'P 1'
#
loop_
_entity.id
_entity.type
_entity.pdbx_description
1 polymer ?
#
loop_
_entity_poly.entity_id
_entity_poly.type
_entity_poly.pdbx_seq_one_letter_code
_entity_poly.pdbx_strand_id
1 'polypeptide(L)'
;MTDTESTPAVVGTDEATAPETGTSGTDVPDTTETGVSGTALLRPHAEQQYAHELAALARLDDRPRPPSWQLSPWAVVTYLLGGELSDGTVITPKYVGPRRLMEVAVATLATDRALLLLGVPGTAKTWVSEHLAAAISGSSTRLVQGTAGTTEESVRYGWNYARLLAEGPSSAALVASPVMTAMRDGAVARIEELTRIPADVQDALITILSEKTLPVPELGTEVQATKGFNVIATANDRDRGVNDLSSALRRRFNTVVLPLPASEEDEVAIVTRRVEQLGAALELPAVPAAAEEIRRVVTVFRELRSGVTTDGRTKLKSPSGTLSTAEAISVVTGGLALSAHFGDGVLRPSDVAAGILGSVVKDPVSDRVVWNEYLEAVVRERGDWTDFYRACREITG
;
A
#
# COMPACT_ATOMS: atom_id res chain seq x y z
N MET A 1 51.33 -46.19 -48.28
CA MET A 1 51.79 -46.42 -49.66
C MET A 1 50.65 -47.16 -50.34
N THR A 2 49.78 -46.55 -51.13
CA THR A 2 49.72 -45.30 -51.92
C THR A 2 48.21 -45.13 -52.17
N ASP A 3 47.64 -43.94 -51.95
CA ASP A 3 47.28 -42.98 -53.03
C ASP A 3 46.44 -43.65 -54.14
N THR A 4 45.33 -43.13 -54.64
CA THR A 4 44.95 -41.73 -54.84
C THR A 4 43.50 -41.65 -55.32
N GLU A 5 42.94 -40.46 -55.15
CA GLU A 5 41.80 -39.80 -55.80
C GLU A 5 41.37 -40.28 -57.20
N SER A 6 40.08 -40.08 -57.54
CA SER A 6 39.65 -38.99 -58.44
C SER A 6 38.16 -39.10 -58.84
N THR A 7 37.46 -37.99 -58.63
CA THR A 7 36.12 -37.56 -59.15
C THR A 7 36.21 -37.28 -60.67
N PRO A 8 35.22 -36.65 -61.39
CA PRO A 8 33.77 -36.46 -61.23
C PRO A 8 32.97 -36.66 -62.56
N ALA A 9 31.64 -36.40 -62.55
CA ALA A 9 30.95 -35.43 -63.44
C ALA A 9 29.57 -35.87 -63.98
N VAL A 10 28.55 -35.09 -63.57
CA VAL A 10 27.51 -34.39 -64.36
C VAL A 10 26.88 -35.10 -65.57
N VAL A 11 25.56 -35.32 -65.52
CA VAL A 11 24.63 -35.07 -66.64
C VAL A 11 23.29 -34.61 -66.05
N GLY A 12 22.80 -33.45 -66.47
CA GLY A 12 21.41 -33.03 -66.33
C GLY A 12 20.70 -33.11 -67.68
N THR A 13 19.38 -33.30 -67.66
CA THR A 13 18.44 -32.97 -68.75
C THR A 13 17.05 -32.73 -68.16
N ASP A 14 16.53 -31.52 -68.41
CA ASP A 14 15.18 -31.09 -68.81
C ASP A 14 13.97 -32.02 -68.62
N GLU A 15 12.72 -31.58 -68.50
CA GLU A 15 12.00 -30.32 -68.19
C GLU A 15 10.53 -30.72 -68.45
N ALA A 16 9.61 -30.58 -67.48
CA ALA A 16 8.16 -30.61 -67.74
C ALA A 16 7.35 -30.02 -66.56
N THR A 17 6.95 -28.78 -66.75
CA THR A 17 5.90 -27.96 -66.10
C THR A 17 4.54 -28.70 -66.04
N ALA A 18 3.55 -28.56 -65.13
CA ALA A 18 3.10 -27.58 -64.10
C ALA A 18 2.06 -28.32 -63.18
N PRO A 19 1.30 -27.71 -62.22
CA PRO A 19 1.28 -26.32 -61.75
C PRO A 19 1.25 -26.10 -60.21
N GLU A 20 1.60 -24.85 -59.85
CA GLU A 20 1.07 -23.98 -58.78
C GLU A 20 0.61 -24.55 -57.42
N THR A 21 1.26 -24.07 -56.35
CA THR A 21 0.60 -23.38 -55.23
C THR A 21 1.62 -22.48 -54.50
N GLY A 22 1.17 -21.28 -54.10
CA GLY A 22 1.96 -20.23 -53.43
C GLY A 22 2.61 -20.68 -52.11
N THR A 23 3.53 -19.92 -51.51
CA THR A 23 3.51 -18.48 -51.29
C THR A 23 4.91 -17.98 -50.97
N SER A 24 5.17 -16.77 -51.43
CA SER A 24 6.33 -15.91 -51.21
C SER A 24 6.82 -15.81 -49.77
N GLY A 25 8.14 -15.81 -49.62
CA GLY A 25 8.83 -15.44 -48.38
C GLY A 25 8.57 -14.00 -47.97
N THR A 26 8.58 -13.79 -46.67
CA THR A 26 8.68 -12.48 -46.04
C THR A 26 9.91 -12.47 -45.15
N ASP A 27 10.82 -11.55 -45.47
CA ASP A 27 11.88 -11.05 -44.62
C ASP A 27 11.34 -10.84 -43.19
N VAL A 28 12.08 -11.36 -42.21
CA VAL A 28 11.88 -11.00 -40.80
C VAL A 28 12.67 -9.72 -40.56
N PRO A 29 12.02 -8.56 -40.34
CA PRO A 29 12.74 -7.39 -39.89
C PRO A 29 13.13 -7.58 -38.42
N ASP A 30 14.40 -7.35 -38.16
CA ASP A 30 14.99 -7.14 -36.86
C ASP A 30 14.22 -6.00 -36.14
N THR A 31 13.34 -6.36 -35.21
CA THR A 31 12.63 -5.37 -34.39
C THR A 31 13.54 -4.90 -33.28
N THR A 32 14.31 -3.87 -33.63
CA THR A 32 14.81 -2.84 -32.74
C THR A 32 13.78 -2.44 -31.68
N GLU A 33 14.26 -2.31 -30.45
CA GLU A 33 13.68 -1.62 -29.29
C GLU A 33 12.51 -0.68 -29.62
N THR A 34 11.29 -1.21 -29.56
CA THR A 34 10.11 -0.37 -29.35
C THR A 34 9.96 -0.18 -27.86
N GLY A 35 10.38 1.00 -27.37
CA GLY A 35 10.11 1.46 -26.02
C GLY A 35 8.64 1.22 -25.69
N VAL A 36 8.41 0.56 -24.56
CA VAL A 36 7.08 0.45 -23.97
C VAL A 36 6.63 1.88 -23.70
N SER A 37 5.76 2.40 -24.56
CA SER A 37 4.91 3.55 -24.28
C SER A 37 4.25 3.28 -22.94
N GLY A 38 4.75 3.94 -21.88
CA GLY A 38 4.40 3.64 -20.49
C GLY A 38 2.90 3.72 -20.30
N THR A 39 2.26 2.58 -20.14
CA THR A 39 0.85 2.49 -19.77
C THR A 39 0.67 3.26 -18.46
N ALA A 40 -0.18 4.28 -18.44
CA ALA A 40 -0.47 5.03 -17.23
C ALA A 40 -1.04 4.08 -16.18
N LEU A 41 -0.30 3.86 -15.09
CA LEU A 41 -0.73 2.98 -13.99
C LEU A 41 -1.78 3.68 -13.14
N LEU A 42 -2.86 2.97 -12.80
CA LEU A 42 -3.92 3.49 -11.91
C LEU A 42 -3.37 3.84 -10.51
N ARG A 43 -2.48 3.00 -9.98
CA ARG A 43 -1.79 3.23 -8.71
C ARG A 43 -0.33 2.79 -8.85
N PRO A 44 0.59 3.70 -9.19
CA PRO A 44 2.02 3.41 -9.14
C PRO A 44 2.47 3.09 -7.71
N HIS A 45 3.50 2.28 -7.57
CA HIS A 45 4.14 2.02 -6.27
C HIS A 45 4.80 3.30 -5.73
N ALA A 46 5.02 3.37 -4.42
CA ALA A 46 5.66 4.53 -3.79
C ALA A 46 7.01 4.89 -4.44
N GLU A 47 7.85 3.89 -4.77
CA GLU A 47 9.14 4.09 -5.45
C GLU A 47 9.00 4.68 -6.87
N GLN A 48 7.86 4.44 -7.54
CA GLN A 48 7.57 4.99 -8.87
C GLN A 48 6.95 6.38 -8.76
N GLN A 49 5.93 6.53 -7.91
CA GLN A 49 5.22 7.79 -7.72
C GLN A 49 6.13 8.91 -7.22
N TYR A 50 7.04 8.58 -6.30
CA TYR A 50 7.94 9.54 -5.66
C TYR A 50 9.40 9.36 -6.08
N ALA A 51 9.63 8.80 -7.28
CA ALA A 51 10.97 8.55 -7.81
C ALA A 51 11.85 9.81 -7.80
N HIS A 52 11.28 10.97 -8.17
CA HIS A 52 12.00 12.24 -8.19
C HIS A 52 12.45 12.69 -6.79
N GLU A 53 11.59 12.55 -5.78
CA GLU A 53 11.92 12.89 -4.38
C GLU A 53 12.98 11.93 -3.81
N LEU A 54 12.81 10.62 -4.05
CA LEU A 54 13.75 9.59 -3.61
C LEU A 54 15.13 9.77 -4.25
N ALA A 55 15.19 10.10 -5.55
CA ALA A 55 16.43 10.38 -6.26
C ALA A 55 17.11 11.65 -5.75
N ALA A 56 16.35 12.71 -5.45
CA ALA A 56 16.89 13.94 -4.88
C ALA A 56 17.48 13.71 -3.48
N LEU A 57 16.76 12.98 -2.63
CA LEU A 57 17.25 12.56 -1.32
C LEU A 57 18.52 11.72 -1.45
N ALA A 58 18.53 10.69 -2.31
CA ALA A 58 19.69 9.82 -2.49
C ALA A 58 20.94 10.58 -2.98
N ARG A 59 20.75 11.59 -3.83
CA ARG A 59 21.82 12.45 -4.36
C ARG A 59 22.43 13.35 -3.28
N LEU A 60 21.60 13.88 -2.38
CA LEU A 60 22.03 14.83 -1.35
C LEU A 60 22.31 14.19 0.02
N ASP A 61 22.03 12.89 0.17
CA ASP A 61 22.25 12.14 1.40
C ASP A 61 23.72 11.72 1.55
N ASP A 62 24.45 12.50 2.33
CA ASP A 62 25.87 12.33 2.67
C ASP A 62 26.11 11.53 3.96
N ARG A 63 25.04 11.04 4.60
CA ARG A 63 25.11 10.40 5.92
C ARG A 63 25.34 8.89 5.83
N PRO A 64 25.88 8.25 6.89
CA PRO A 64 26.07 6.81 6.91
C PRO A 64 24.76 6.05 6.72
N ARG A 65 24.80 5.06 5.83
CA ARG A 65 23.68 4.16 5.53
C ARG A 65 23.91 2.81 6.19
N PRO A 66 22.92 2.23 6.88
CA PRO A 66 22.97 0.83 7.28
C PRO A 66 23.19 -0.07 6.06
N PRO A 67 23.70 -1.31 6.25
CA PRO A 67 23.92 -2.23 5.14
C PRO A 67 22.65 -2.42 4.29
N SER A 68 22.83 -2.36 2.96
CA SER A 68 21.77 -2.53 1.95
C SER A 68 20.67 -1.47 1.93
N TRP A 69 20.79 -0.39 2.73
CA TRP A 69 19.84 0.73 2.68
C TRP A 69 20.15 1.68 1.53
N GLN A 70 19.12 2.11 0.80
CA GLN A 70 19.25 3.10 -0.26
C GLN A 70 19.46 4.52 0.27
N LEU A 71 18.81 4.85 1.40
CA LEU A 71 18.85 6.14 2.05
C LEU A 71 19.33 5.98 3.50
N SER A 72 19.98 7.00 4.06
CA SER A 72 20.30 7.05 5.48
C SER A 72 19.03 7.19 6.34
N PRO A 73 19.07 6.82 7.63
CA PRO A 73 17.93 7.00 8.54
C PRO A 73 17.35 8.41 8.53
N TRP A 74 18.20 9.45 8.39
CA TRP A 74 17.76 10.84 8.34
C TRP A 74 17.05 11.18 7.03
N ALA A 75 17.55 10.69 5.89
CA ALA A 75 16.91 10.86 4.60
C ALA A 75 15.55 10.12 4.55
N VAL A 76 15.45 8.92 5.14
CA VAL A 76 14.17 8.20 5.27
C VAL A 76 13.16 8.97 6.13
N VAL A 77 13.58 9.54 7.26
CA VAL A 77 12.68 10.37 8.10
C VAL A 77 12.24 11.62 7.34
N THR A 78 13.14 12.26 6.58
CA THR A 78 12.83 13.43 5.75
C THR A 78 11.85 13.06 4.63
N TYR A 79 12.04 11.91 3.98
CA TYR A 79 11.10 11.37 3.00
C TYR A 79 9.68 11.24 3.56
N LEU A 80 9.54 10.72 4.78
CA LEU A 80 8.23 10.49 5.41
C LEU A 80 7.56 11.78 5.87
N LEU A 81 8.32 12.70 6.49
CA LEU A 81 7.77 13.89 7.14
C LEU A 81 7.81 15.15 6.26
N GLY A 82 8.41 15.04 5.08
CA GLY A 82 8.64 16.16 4.19
C GLY A 82 9.72 17.12 4.69
N GLY A 83 9.98 18.13 3.87
CA GLY A 83 10.98 19.16 4.12
C GLY A 83 11.46 19.78 2.82
N GLU A 84 12.43 20.68 2.91
CA GLU A 84 13.11 21.26 1.76
C GLU A 84 14.59 20.85 1.83
N LEU A 85 15.12 20.35 0.72
CA LEU A 85 16.53 19.97 0.61
C LEU A 85 17.40 21.20 0.36
N SER A 86 18.71 21.03 0.49
CA SER A 86 19.68 22.13 0.31
C SER A 86 19.72 22.72 -1.10
N ASP A 87 19.23 22.00 -2.11
CA ASP A 87 19.08 22.47 -3.49
C ASP A 87 17.70 23.07 -3.80
N GLY A 88 16.84 23.24 -2.77
CA GLY A 88 15.48 23.76 -2.90
C GLY A 88 14.45 22.70 -3.31
N THR A 89 14.83 21.43 -3.50
CA THR A 89 13.86 20.36 -3.80
C THR A 89 12.92 20.17 -2.61
N VAL A 90 11.62 20.30 -2.85
CA VAL A 90 10.59 20.06 -1.83
C VAL A 90 10.25 18.57 -1.76
N ILE A 91 10.32 18.02 -0.56
CA ILE A 91 9.90 16.66 -0.22
C ILE A 91 8.51 16.74 0.39
N THR A 92 7.55 16.10 -0.25
CA THR A 92 6.16 16.12 0.18
C THR A 92 5.98 15.25 1.42
N PRO A 93 5.31 15.67 2.51
CA PRO A 93 5.05 14.77 3.63
C PRO A 93 4.15 13.60 3.21
N LYS A 94 4.55 12.38 3.61
CA LYS A 94 3.80 11.12 3.42
C LYS A 94 3.08 10.70 4.70
N TYR A 95 3.52 11.22 5.84
CA TYR A 95 2.90 11.03 7.14
C TYR A 95 2.79 12.38 7.85
N VAL A 96 1.60 12.65 8.41
CA VAL A 96 1.34 13.84 9.24
C VAL A 96 1.17 13.37 10.67
N GLY A 97 2.13 13.74 11.53
CA GLY A 97 2.13 13.32 12.92
C GLY A 97 3.48 13.54 13.61
N PRO A 98 3.64 13.03 14.84
CA PRO A 98 4.83 13.28 15.63
C PRO A 98 6.10 12.72 14.98
N ARG A 99 7.10 13.58 14.72
CA ARG A 99 8.41 13.20 14.16
C ARG A 99 9.05 12.03 14.91
N ARG A 100 8.94 12.05 16.24
CA ARG A 100 9.55 11.04 17.11
C ARG A 100 9.05 9.62 16.82
N LEU A 101 7.79 9.44 16.40
CA LEU A 101 7.28 8.12 16.04
C LEU A 101 7.97 7.56 14.80
N MET A 102 8.19 8.40 13.79
CA MET A 102 8.90 7.99 12.56
C MET A 102 10.38 7.74 12.83
N GLU A 103 11.03 8.54 13.69
CA GLU A 103 12.40 8.28 14.13
C GLU A 103 12.53 6.93 14.84
N VAL A 104 11.59 6.58 15.73
CA VAL A 104 11.60 5.28 16.42
C VAL A 104 11.36 4.14 15.42
N ALA A 105 10.44 4.30 14.47
CA ALA A 105 10.20 3.32 13.42
C ALA A 105 11.45 3.07 12.55
N VAL A 106 12.08 4.14 12.08
CA VAL A 106 13.30 4.06 11.25
C VAL A 106 14.47 3.51 12.06
N ALA A 107 14.68 3.97 13.29
CA ALA A 107 15.73 3.46 14.17
C ALA A 107 15.55 1.96 14.48
N THR A 108 14.31 1.49 14.64
CA THR A 108 14.01 0.06 14.77
C THR A 108 14.54 -0.71 13.58
N LEU A 109 14.23 -0.26 12.37
CA LEU A 109 14.61 -0.97 11.15
C LEU A 109 16.12 -0.95 10.89
N ALA A 110 16.83 0.05 11.41
CA ALA A 110 18.29 0.11 11.38
C ALA A 110 18.96 -0.91 12.34
N THR A 111 18.19 -1.57 13.21
CA THR A 111 18.63 -2.69 14.06
C THR A 111 18.13 -4.03 13.51
N ASP A 112 18.33 -5.11 14.26
CA ASP A 112 17.82 -6.45 13.95
C ASP A 112 16.36 -6.68 14.39
N ARG A 113 15.74 -5.72 15.11
CA ARG A 113 14.34 -5.78 15.54
C ARG A 113 13.38 -5.52 14.38
N ALA A 114 12.31 -6.32 14.31
CA ALA A 114 11.20 -6.06 13.40
C ALA A 114 10.33 -4.91 13.91
N LEU A 115 9.66 -4.22 13.00
CA LEU A 115 8.75 -3.12 13.31
C LEU A 115 7.30 -3.59 13.24
N LEU A 116 6.51 -3.36 14.29
CA LEU A 116 5.06 -3.53 14.26
C LEU A 116 4.39 -2.15 14.30
N LEU A 117 3.71 -1.77 13.23
CA LEU A 117 2.85 -0.59 13.17
C LEU A 117 1.46 -0.98 13.66
N LEU A 118 1.04 -0.42 14.79
CA LEU A 118 -0.23 -0.71 15.45
C LEU A 118 -1.13 0.53 15.47
N GLY A 119 -2.45 0.35 15.41
CA GLY A 119 -3.41 1.43 15.59
C GLY A 119 -4.75 1.14 14.93
N VAL A 120 -5.73 2.01 15.13
CA VAL A 120 -7.07 1.85 14.53
C VAL A 120 -7.04 1.95 12.99
N PRO A 121 -8.09 1.50 12.27
CA PRO A 121 -8.18 1.70 10.83
C PRO A 121 -8.00 3.17 10.42
N GLY A 122 -7.28 3.38 9.31
CA GLY A 122 -7.02 4.71 8.75
C GLY A 122 -5.91 5.55 9.41
N THR A 123 -5.10 5.00 10.32
CA THR A 123 -3.92 5.67 10.90
C THR A 123 -2.65 5.59 10.03
N ALA A 124 -2.79 5.35 8.73
CA ALA A 124 -1.72 5.28 7.74
C ALA A 124 -0.68 4.15 7.92
N LYS A 125 -0.95 3.07 8.67
CA LYS A 125 -0.01 1.94 8.89
C LYS A 125 0.56 1.35 7.60
N THR A 126 -0.31 0.89 6.70
CA THR A 126 0.08 0.29 5.41
C THR A 126 0.81 1.30 4.52
N TRP A 127 0.42 2.57 4.58
CA TRP A 127 1.05 3.65 3.82
C TRP A 127 2.48 3.90 4.31
N VAL A 128 2.68 4.03 5.62
CA VAL A 128 4.01 4.18 6.23
C VAL A 128 4.89 2.95 5.95
N SER A 129 4.32 1.73 6.04
CA SER A 129 4.98 0.47 5.69
C SER A 129 5.47 0.46 4.23
N GLU A 130 4.63 0.86 3.28
CA GLU A 130 4.97 0.98 1.85
C GLU A 130 6.12 1.96 1.61
N HIS A 131 6.00 3.16 2.18
CA HIS A 131 6.98 4.22 2.00
C HIS A 131 8.31 3.92 2.68
N LEU A 132 8.32 3.28 3.85
CA LEU A 132 9.54 2.82 4.50
C LEU A 132 10.26 1.78 3.63
N ALA A 133 9.55 0.78 3.11
CA ALA A 133 10.17 -0.25 2.26
C ALA A 133 10.73 0.35 0.95
N ALA A 134 9.99 1.26 0.31
CA ALA A 134 10.47 1.97 -0.88
C ALA A 134 11.74 2.79 -0.59
N ALA A 135 11.76 3.57 0.49
CA ALA A 135 12.89 4.41 0.86
C ALA A 135 14.13 3.62 1.32
N ILE A 136 13.92 2.50 2.02
CA ILE A 136 15.00 1.67 2.57
C ILE A 136 15.54 0.71 1.52
N SER A 137 14.67 0.00 0.81
CA SER A 137 15.05 -1.12 -0.06
C SER A 137 14.96 -0.80 -1.55
N GLY A 138 14.44 0.37 -1.93
CA GLY A 138 14.17 0.73 -3.32
C GLY A 138 12.96 0.00 -3.92
N SER A 139 12.29 -0.87 -3.17
CA SER A 139 11.05 -1.48 -3.59
C SER A 139 10.13 -1.81 -2.42
N SER A 140 8.83 -1.56 -2.60
CA SER A 140 7.77 -1.82 -1.62
C SER A 140 6.98 -3.11 -1.87
N THR A 141 7.40 -3.89 -2.87
CA THR A 141 6.63 -5.01 -3.47
C THR A 141 6.74 -6.35 -2.75
N ARG A 142 7.70 -6.50 -1.82
CA ARG A 142 7.91 -7.74 -1.05
C ARG A 142 6.88 -7.85 0.08
N LEU A 143 5.63 -8.12 -0.30
CA LEU A 143 4.45 -8.03 0.54
C LEU A 143 3.78 -9.39 0.76
N VAL A 144 3.46 -9.69 2.02
CA VAL A 144 2.51 -10.72 2.42
C VAL A 144 1.27 -10.04 2.97
N GLN A 145 0.11 -10.32 2.37
CA GLN A 145 -1.17 -9.79 2.84
C GLN A 145 -1.82 -10.76 3.83
N GLY A 146 -2.09 -10.28 5.04
CA GLY A 146 -2.74 -11.04 6.09
C GLY A 146 -4.24 -11.19 5.86
N THR A 147 -4.67 -12.45 5.82
CA THR A 147 -6.05 -12.91 5.71
C THR A 147 -6.19 -14.28 6.38
N ALA A 148 -7.43 -14.71 6.66
CA ALA A 148 -7.69 -16.03 7.22
C ALA A 148 -7.22 -17.19 6.30
N GLY A 149 -7.04 -16.94 5.00
CA GLY A 149 -6.54 -17.90 4.02
C GLY A 149 -5.03 -17.84 3.77
N THR A 150 -4.29 -17.02 4.53
CA THR A 150 -2.84 -16.89 4.35
C THR A 150 -2.17 -18.18 4.78
N THR A 151 -1.40 -18.79 3.87
CA THR A 151 -0.70 -20.05 4.11
C THR A 151 0.73 -19.83 4.58
N GLU A 152 1.30 -20.85 5.23
CA GLU A 152 2.72 -20.85 5.60
C GLU A 152 3.64 -20.63 4.39
N GLU A 153 3.27 -21.16 3.21
CA GLU A 153 4.02 -20.98 1.96
C GLU A 153 4.17 -19.51 1.55
N SER A 154 3.16 -18.68 1.86
CA SER A 154 3.19 -17.24 1.59
C SER A 154 4.20 -16.50 2.45
N VAL A 155 4.56 -17.06 3.62
CA VAL A 155 5.58 -16.53 4.52
C VAL A 155 6.93 -17.17 4.27
N ARG A 156 7.00 -18.49 4.10
CA ARG A 156 8.26 -19.24 3.97
C ARG A 156 8.67 -19.44 2.51
N TYR A 157 8.13 -20.47 1.88
CA TYR A 157 8.31 -20.82 0.48
C TYR A 157 7.24 -21.85 0.10
N GLY A 158 6.91 -21.92 -1.18
CA GLY A 158 6.08 -22.96 -1.76
C GLY A 158 6.89 -23.86 -2.70
N TRP A 159 6.17 -24.72 -3.41
CA TRP A 159 6.74 -25.62 -4.41
C TRP A 159 6.04 -25.46 -5.76
N ASN A 160 6.83 -25.46 -6.82
CA ASN A 160 6.33 -25.70 -8.16
C ASN A 160 6.10 -27.21 -8.30
N TYR A 161 4.84 -27.63 -8.15
CA TYR A 161 4.47 -29.04 -8.13
C TYR A 161 4.87 -29.79 -9.41
N ALA A 162 4.86 -29.14 -10.57
CA ALA A 162 5.27 -29.79 -11.82
C ALA A 162 6.77 -30.15 -11.80
N ARG A 163 7.62 -29.21 -11.37
CA ARG A 163 9.06 -29.48 -11.19
C ARG A 163 9.32 -30.44 -10.05
N LEU A 164 8.59 -30.32 -8.95
CA LEU A 164 8.73 -31.22 -7.80
C LEU A 164 8.43 -32.68 -8.18
N LEU A 165 7.40 -32.93 -9.00
CA LEU A 165 7.06 -34.27 -9.49
C LEU A 165 8.05 -34.80 -10.54
N ALA A 166 8.55 -33.92 -11.41
CA ALA A 166 9.44 -34.31 -12.50
C ALA A 166 10.90 -34.52 -12.03
N GLU A 167 11.37 -33.68 -11.12
CA GLU A 167 12.79 -33.56 -10.74
C GLU A 167 13.05 -33.93 -9.27
N GLY A 168 11.98 -34.10 -8.47
CA GLY A 168 12.08 -34.24 -7.02
C GLY A 168 12.32 -32.90 -6.29
N PRO A 169 12.49 -32.92 -4.96
CA PRO A 169 12.83 -31.73 -4.20
C PRO A 169 14.17 -31.14 -4.66
N SER A 170 14.11 -29.93 -5.23
CA SER A 170 15.29 -29.22 -5.72
C SER A 170 15.14 -27.71 -5.54
N SER A 171 16.25 -26.98 -5.56
CA SER A 171 16.22 -25.51 -5.54
C SER A 171 15.44 -24.92 -6.73
N ALA A 172 15.39 -25.64 -7.86
CA ALA A 172 14.66 -25.23 -9.06
C ALA A 172 13.14 -25.43 -8.94
N ALA A 173 12.69 -26.35 -8.08
CA ALA A 173 11.29 -26.56 -7.74
C ALA A 173 10.80 -25.62 -6.64
N LEU A 174 11.69 -24.98 -5.88
CA LEU A 174 11.34 -24.09 -4.78
C LEU A 174 10.80 -22.74 -5.30
N VAL A 175 9.65 -22.31 -4.77
CA VAL A 175 9.04 -21.01 -5.06
C VAL A 175 9.26 -20.11 -3.85
N ALA A 176 10.18 -19.14 -3.97
CA ALA A 176 10.51 -18.26 -2.86
C ALA A 176 9.34 -17.32 -2.52
N SER A 177 9.03 -17.20 -1.22
CA SER A 177 8.06 -16.20 -0.76
C SER A 177 8.62 -14.78 -0.88
N PRO A 178 7.77 -13.75 -0.74
CA PRO A 178 8.24 -12.37 -0.61
C PRO A 178 9.23 -12.18 0.54
N VAL A 179 9.04 -12.88 1.67
CA VAL A 179 9.94 -12.81 2.84
C VAL A 179 11.28 -13.47 2.53
N MET A 180 11.28 -14.68 1.95
CA MET A 180 12.52 -15.37 1.58
C MET A 180 13.32 -14.59 0.54
N THR A 181 12.63 -13.95 -0.41
CA THR A 181 13.24 -13.04 -1.38
C THR A 181 13.88 -11.84 -0.68
N ALA A 182 13.16 -11.19 0.24
CA ALA A 182 13.72 -10.09 1.04
C ALA A 182 14.93 -10.52 1.87
N MET A 183 14.92 -11.74 2.44
CA MET A 183 16.05 -12.29 3.18
C MET A 183 17.28 -12.42 2.29
N ARG A 184 17.15 -12.97 1.08
CA ARG A 184 18.26 -13.10 0.13
C ARG A 184 18.81 -11.75 -0.29
N ASP A 185 17.92 -10.79 -0.54
CA ASP A 185 18.28 -9.47 -1.07
C ASP A 185 18.74 -8.48 0.00
N GLY A 186 18.63 -8.83 1.29
CA GLY A 186 18.96 -7.91 2.39
C GLY A 186 18.00 -6.72 2.45
N ALA A 187 16.71 -6.97 2.21
CA ALA A 187 15.70 -5.94 2.04
C ALA A 187 14.55 -6.05 3.05
N VAL A 188 13.68 -5.05 3.07
CA VAL A 188 12.48 -5.04 3.92
C VAL A 188 11.38 -5.91 3.31
N ALA A 189 10.88 -6.87 4.09
CA ALA A 189 9.61 -7.55 3.83
C ALA A 189 8.47 -6.89 4.59
N ARG A 190 7.29 -6.84 3.97
CA ARG A 190 6.07 -6.26 4.55
C ARG A 190 5.06 -7.34 4.84
N ILE A 191 4.46 -7.32 6.02
CA ILE A 191 3.38 -8.22 6.43
C ILE A 191 2.20 -7.36 6.86
N GLU A 192 1.24 -7.18 5.98
CA GLU A 192 0.09 -6.32 6.25
C GLU A 192 -1.01 -7.13 6.97
N GLU A 193 -1.71 -6.51 7.92
CA GLU A 193 -2.81 -7.16 8.66
C GLU A 193 -2.37 -8.48 9.34
N LEU A 194 -1.21 -8.47 10.04
CA LEU A 194 -0.59 -9.65 10.65
C LEU A 194 -1.55 -10.44 11.55
N THR A 195 -2.41 -9.76 12.31
CA THR A 195 -3.38 -10.41 13.21
C THR A 195 -4.51 -11.14 12.47
N ARG A 196 -4.67 -10.94 11.15
CA ARG A 196 -5.61 -11.71 10.33
C ARG A 196 -5.04 -13.02 9.80
N ILE A 197 -3.72 -13.22 9.89
CA ILE A 197 -3.06 -14.49 9.54
C ILE A 197 -3.39 -15.53 10.62
N PRO A 198 -3.67 -16.80 10.28
CA PRO A 198 -3.81 -17.90 11.25
C PRO A 198 -2.63 -17.98 12.23
N ALA A 199 -2.88 -18.24 13.51
CA ALA A 199 -1.86 -18.17 14.56
C ALA A 199 -0.68 -19.13 14.33
N ASP A 200 -0.96 -20.34 13.83
CA ASP A 200 0.03 -21.34 13.43
C ASP A 200 0.93 -20.84 12.29
N VAL A 201 0.36 -20.13 11.31
CA VAL A 201 1.12 -19.52 10.21
C VAL A 201 1.95 -18.33 10.69
N GLN A 202 1.46 -17.54 11.66
CA GLN A 202 2.24 -16.44 12.24
C GLN A 202 3.53 -16.96 12.91
N ASP A 203 3.48 -18.12 13.56
CA ASP A 203 4.62 -18.70 14.27
C ASP A 203 5.78 -19.09 13.33
N ALA A 204 5.53 -19.24 12.03
CA ALA A 204 6.59 -19.39 11.02
C ALA A 204 7.57 -18.19 10.99
N LEU A 205 7.14 -17.01 11.47
CA LEU A 205 7.99 -15.82 11.59
C LEU A 205 8.97 -15.91 12.76
N ILE A 206 8.77 -16.79 13.75
CA ILE A 206 9.59 -16.81 14.97
C ILE A 206 11.07 -17.00 14.62
N THR A 207 11.40 -18.02 13.84
CA THR A 207 12.80 -18.32 13.46
C THR A 207 13.35 -17.23 12.56
N ILE A 208 12.57 -16.76 11.59
CA ILE A 208 12.94 -15.68 10.66
C ILE A 208 13.29 -14.39 11.42
N LEU A 209 12.52 -14.04 12.45
CA LEU A 209 12.72 -12.81 13.20
C LEU A 209 13.86 -12.92 14.22
N SER A 210 14.14 -14.12 14.74
CA SER A 210 15.14 -14.34 15.80
C SER A 210 16.52 -14.64 15.24
N GLU A 211 16.61 -15.72 14.48
CA GLU A 211 17.88 -16.27 13.98
C GLU A 211 18.24 -15.67 12.62
N LYS A 212 17.30 -14.97 11.98
CA LYS A 212 17.41 -14.50 10.60
C LYS A 212 17.71 -15.66 9.63
N THR A 213 17.18 -16.85 9.94
CA THR A 213 17.30 -18.05 9.12
C THR A 213 15.93 -18.61 8.77
N LEU A 214 15.88 -19.29 7.63
CA LEU A 214 14.71 -19.95 7.10
C LEU A 214 15.13 -21.35 6.60
N PRO A 215 14.93 -22.39 7.42
CA PRO A 215 15.24 -23.76 7.02
C PRO A 215 14.40 -24.21 5.83
N VAL A 216 15.02 -25.01 4.96
CA VAL A 216 14.39 -25.78 3.86
C VAL A 216 14.69 -27.27 4.09
N PRO A 217 13.97 -27.93 5.02
CA PRO A 217 14.31 -29.28 5.48
C PRO A 217 14.30 -30.31 4.36
N GLU A 218 13.41 -30.17 3.39
CA GLU A 218 13.29 -31.08 2.24
C GLU A 218 14.57 -31.13 1.39
N LEU A 219 15.39 -30.08 1.46
CA LEU A 219 16.69 -29.99 0.78
C LEU A 219 17.88 -30.13 1.73
N GLY A 220 17.67 -30.23 3.05
CA GLY A 220 18.74 -30.18 4.05
C GLY A 220 19.54 -28.87 4.01
N THR A 221 18.90 -27.77 3.60
CA THR A 221 19.54 -26.44 3.48
C THR A 221 18.78 -25.39 4.27
N GLU A 222 19.31 -24.16 4.31
CA GLU A 222 18.61 -23.00 4.86
C GLU A 222 18.96 -21.75 4.06
N VAL A 223 18.10 -20.73 4.16
CA VAL A 223 18.42 -19.35 3.77
C VAL A 223 18.76 -18.55 5.01
N GLN A 224 19.97 -18.02 5.06
CA GLN A 224 20.36 -17.00 6.03
C GLN A 224 20.14 -15.62 5.41
N ALA A 225 19.57 -14.69 6.18
CA ALA A 225 19.27 -13.37 5.67
C ALA A 225 20.55 -12.53 5.47
N THR A 226 20.64 -11.89 4.31
CA THR A 226 21.66 -10.90 4.01
C THR A 226 21.49 -9.67 4.91
N LYS A 227 22.60 -9.02 5.29
CA LYS A 227 22.56 -7.79 6.08
C LYS A 227 21.66 -6.75 5.40
N GLY A 228 20.83 -6.08 6.21
CA GLY A 228 19.80 -5.14 5.74
C GLY A 228 18.39 -5.74 5.71
N PHE A 229 18.25 -7.07 5.76
CA PHE A 229 16.93 -7.69 5.88
C PHE A 229 16.22 -7.28 7.17
N ASN A 230 14.96 -6.86 7.05
CA ASN A 230 14.09 -6.61 8.19
C ASN A 230 12.61 -6.80 7.81
N VAL A 231 11.72 -6.84 8.81
CA VAL A 231 10.27 -7.02 8.62
C VAL A 231 9.52 -5.82 9.18
N ILE A 232 8.59 -5.28 8.39
CA ILE A 232 7.55 -4.38 8.86
C ILE A 232 6.23 -5.14 8.87
N ALA A 233 5.57 -5.20 10.01
CA ALA A 233 4.23 -5.74 10.14
C ALA A 233 3.23 -4.62 10.47
N THR A 234 1.98 -4.77 10.02
CA THR A 234 0.88 -3.90 10.43
C THR A 234 -0.21 -4.69 11.13
N ALA A 235 -0.86 -4.09 12.12
CA ALA A 235 -2.00 -4.71 12.82
C ALA A 235 -2.98 -3.64 13.32
N ASN A 236 -4.25 -4.03 13.43
CA ASN A 236 -5.29 -3.23 14.09
C ASN A 236 -5.36 -3.57 15.57
N ASP A 237 -5.54 -2.57 16.44
CA ASP A 237 -5.55 -2.73 17.91
C ASP A 237 -6.93 -3.13 18.47
N ARG A 238 -8.00 -3.09 17.65
CA ARG A 238 -9.39 -3.21 18.09
C ARG A 238 -10.30 -4.09 17.22
N ASP A 239 -9.73 -4.90 16.32
CA ASP A 239 -10.57 -5.74 15.48
C ASP A 239 -11.19 -6.90 16.28
N ARG A 240 -12.50 -7.12 16.10
CA ARG A 240 -13.18 -8.32 16.58
C ARG A 240 -12.88 -9.47 15.62
N GLY A 241 -12.54 -10.65 16.14
CA GLY A 241 -12.32 -11.85 15.32
C GLY A 241 -10.95 -11.93 14.65
N VAL A 242 -9.93 -11.31 15.24
CA VAL A 242 -8.53 -11.45 14.81
C VAL A 242 -7.75 -12.33 15.77
N ASN A 243 -6.68 -12.95 15.29
CA ASN A 243 -5.79 -13.76 16.10
C ASN A 243 -4.88 -12.86 16.94
N ASP A 244 -4.82 -13.15 18.24
CA ASP A 244 -3.85 -12.51 19.12
C ASP A 244 -2.43 -12.94 18.76
N LEU A 245 -1.52 -11.97 18.68
CA LEU A 245 -0.09 -12.29 18.54
C LEU A 245 0.38 -13.07 19.78
N SER A 246 1.05 -14.20 19.56
CA SER A 246 1.68 -14.96 20.63
C SER A 246 2.71 -14.10 21.38
N SER A 247 2.88 -14.34 22.68
CA SER A 247 3.88 -13.60 23.48
C SER A 247 5.30 -13.75 22.90
N ALA A 248 5.58 -14.90 22.29
CA ALA A 248 6.82 -15.20 21.59
C ALA A 248 7.06 -14.35 20.35
N LEU A 249 6.01 -14.01 19.59
CA LEU A 249 6.09 -13.09 18.46
C LEU A 249 6.13 -11.63 18.92
N ARG A 250 5.26 -11.23 19.86
CA ARG A 250 5.19 -9.84 20.36
C ARG A 250 6.54 -9.32 20.82
N ARG A 251 7.34 -10.13 21.53
CA ARG A 251 8.69 -9.73 22.01
C ARG A 251 9.74 -9.51 20.90
N ARG A 252 9.45 -9.91 19.66
CA ARG A 252 10.37 -9.82 18.50
C ARG A 252 10.11 -8.60 17.63
N PHE A 253 8.99 -7.93 17.88
CA PHE A 253 8.68 -6.64 17.30
C PHE A 253 8.98 -5.52 18.30
N ASN A 254 9.46 -4.40 17.78
CA ASN A 254 9.26 -3.11 18.42
C ASN A 254 7.94 -2.53 17.90
N THR A 255 7.03 -2.18 18.82
CA THR A 255 5.70 -1.69 18.45
C THR A 255 5.68 -0.17 18.43
N VAL A 256 5.29 0.39 17.29
CA VAL A 256 4.99 1.83 17.13
C VAL A 256 3.49 1.98 16.92
N VAL A 257 2.83 2.65 17.86
CA VAL A 257 1.39 2.91 17.78
C VAL A 257 1.17 4.21 17.01
N LEU A 258 0.54 4.13 15.84
CA LEU A 258 0.17 5.28 15.03
C LEU A 258 -1.18 5.85 15.51
N PRO A 259 -1.21 7.09 16.03
CA PRO A 259 -2.44 7.73 16.46
C PRO A 259 -3.25 8.23 15.26
N LEU A 260 -4.51 8.59 15.53
CA LEU A 260 -5.30 9.43 14.63
C LEU A 260 -4.68 10.84 14.53
N PRO A 261 -4.97 11.60 13.46
CA PRO A 261 -4.50 12.98 13.33
C PRO A 261 -4.93 13.84 14.53
N ALA A 262 -3.96 14.58 15.09
CA ALA A 262 -4.16 15.32 16.33
C ALA A 262 -5.19 16.45 16.17
N SER A 263 -5.07 17.25 15.11
CA SER A 263 -5.99 18.36 14.82
C SER A 263 -6.94 18.05 13.66
N GLU A 264 -8.04 18.81 13.59
CA GLU A 264 -8.92 18.80 12.42
C GLU A 264 -8.17 19.26 11.17
N GLU A 265 -7.32 20.29 11.31
CA GLU A 265 -6.52 20.85 10.21
C GLU A 265 -5.56 19.81 9.61
N ASP A 266 -4.92 18.99 10.45
CA ASP A 266 -4.08 17.88 9.98
C ASP A 266 -4.90 16.87 9.18
N GLU A 267 -6.09 16.49 9.68
CA GLU A 267 -6.97 15.52 9.00
C GLU A 267 -7.50 16.09 7.67
N VAL A 268 -7.90 17.37 7.64
CA VAL A 268 -8.29 18.08 6.42
C VAL A 268 -7.14 18.13 5.41
N ALA A 269 -5.91 18.44 5.85
CA ALA A 269 -4.73 18.48 4.98
C ALA A 269 -4.38 17.10 4.40
N ILE A 270 -4.56 16.03 5.18
CA ILE A 270 -4.41 14.65 4.69
C ILE A 270 -5.47 14.34 3.65
N VAL A 271 -6.75 14.59 3.95
CA VAL A 271 -7.86 14.27 3.04
C VAL A 271 -7.73 15.04 1.74
N THR A 272 -7.48 16.35 1.81
CA THR A 272 -7.31 17.24 0.63
C THR A 272 -6.25 16.68 -0.32
N ARG A 273 -5.04 16.43 0.20
CA ARG A 273 -3.93 15.91 -0.61
C ARG A 273 -4.24 14.56 -1.25
N ARG A 274 -4.88 13.66 -0.50
CA ARG A 274 -5.20 12.32 -1.02
C ARG A 274 -6.32 12.35 -2.04
N VAL A 275 -7.31 13.22 -1.85
CA VAL A 275 -8.38 13.47 -2.80
C VAL A 275 -7.84 14.06 -4.09
N GLU A 276 -6.93 15.04 -4.03
CA GLU A 276 -6.25 15.60 -5.21
C GLU A 276 -5.47 14.53 -5.98
N GLN A 277 -4.68 13.71 -5.27
CA GLN A 277 -3.90 12.62 -5.87
C GLN A 277 -4.78 11.55 -6.54
N LEU A 278 -5.86 11.13 -5.88
CA LEU A 278 -6.81 10.16 -6.41
C LEU A 278 -7.62 10.75 -7.56
N GLY A 279 -8.06 12.00 -7.43
CA GLY A 279 -8.79 12.72 -8.47
C GLY A 279 -7.96 12.82 -9.75
N ALA A 280 -6.68 13.19 -9.66
CA ALA A 280 -5.78 13.22 -10.80
C ALA A 280 -5.60 11.83 -11.45
N ALA A 281 -5.44 10.78 -10.64
CA ALA A 281 -5.32 9.41 -11.14
C ALA A 281 -6.60 8.87 -11.80
N LEU A 282 -7.75 9.39 -11.40
CA LEU A 282 -9.07 9.07 -11.96
C LEU A 282 -9.52 10.06 -13.05
N GLU A 283 -8.66 11.01 -13.44
CA GLU A 283 -8.95 12.06 -14.41
C GLU A 283 -10.20 12.89 -14.06
N LEU A 284 -10.47 13.05 -12.76
CA LEU A 284 -11.56 13.88 -12.27
C LEU A 284 -11.22 15.37 -12.40
N PRO A 285 -12.23 16.24 -12.65
CA PRO A 285 -12.02 17.69 -12.71
C PRO A 285 -11.40 18.22 -11.41
N ALA A 286 -10.51 19.20 -11.52
CA ALA A 286 -10.07 19.95 -10.34
C ALA A 286 -11.26 20.75 -9.79
N VAL A 287 -11.60 20.55 -8.52
CA VAL A 287 -12.71 21.25 -7.86
C VAL A 287 -12.15 22.16 -6.76
N PRO A 288 -11.96 23.47 -7.03
CA PRO A 288 -11.44 24.43 -6.05
C PRO A 288 -12.31 24.56 -4.79
N ALA A 289 -13.60 24.21 -4.88
CA ALA A 289 -14.59 24.34 -3.82
C ALA A 289 -14.68 23.12 -2.87
N ALA A 290 -13.83 22.10 -3.04
CA ALA A 290 -13.93 20.89 -2.22
C ALA A 290 -13.52 21.11 -0.75
N ALA A 291 -12.81 22.20 -0.43
CA ALA A 291 -12.26 22.43 0.90
C ALA A 291 -13.33 22.53 2.01
N GLU A 292 -14.47 23.17 1.73
CA GLU A 292 -15.56 23.29 2.70
C GLU A 292 -16.22 21.93 2.97
N GLU A 293 -16.47 21.14 1.92
CA GLU A 293 -17.05 19.81 2.05
C GLU A 293 -16.09 18.80 2.69
N ILE A 294 -14.79 18.88 2.37
CA ILE A 294 -13.75 18.10 3.05
C ILE A 294 -13.79 18.40 4.55
N ARG A 295 -13.78 19.69 4.91
CA ARG A 295 -13.85 20.11 6.32
C ARG A 295 -15.12 19.57 6.96
N ARG A 296 -16.28 19.71 6.31
CA ARG A 296 -17.56 19.21 6.83
C ARG A 296 -17.54 17.71 7.09
N VAL A 297 -17.08 16.90 6.14
CA VAL A 297 -16.94 15.44 6.29
C VAL A 297 -16.02 15.12 7.48
N VAL A 298 -14.86 15.77 7.56
CA VAL A 298 -13.90 15.57 8.65
C VAL A 298 -14.50 15.97 10.01
N THR A 299 -15.18 17.11 10.10
CA THR A 299 -15.85 17.57 11.33
C THR A 299 -16.88 16.54 11.79
N VAL A 300 -17.79 16.10 10.91
CA VAL A 300 -18.80 15.07 11.25
C VAL A 300 -18.13 13.81 11.79
N PHE A 301 -17.09 13.33 11.11
CA PHE A 301 -16.41 12.09 11.49
C PHE A 301 -15.69 12.24 12.83
N ARG A 302 -14.98 13.34 13.05
CA ARG A 302 -14.27 13.62 14.30
C ARG A 302 -15.24 13.74 15.48
N GLU A 303 -16.36 14.42 15.31
CA GLU A 303 -17.34 14.62 16.39
C GLU A 303 -18.00 13.31 16.80
N LEU A 304 -18.51 12.53 15.84
CA LEU A 304 -19.12 11.23 16.11
C LEU A 304 -18.10 10.22 16.67
N ARG A 305 -16.87 10.20 16.14
CA ARG A 305 -15.78 9.33 16.62
C ARG A 305 -15.31 9.68 18.03
N SER A 306 -15.26 10.96 18.38
CA SER A 306 -14.85 11.42 19.72
C SER A 306 -16.00 11.44 20.74
N GLY A 307 -17.25 11.34 20.28
CA GLY A 307 -18.43 11.39 21.14
C GLY A 307 -18.69 12.79 21.71
N VAL A 308 -18.17 13.84 21.07
CA VAL A 308 -18.35 15.23 21.49
C VAL A 308 -18.20 16.17 20.30
N THR A 309 -18.94 17.28 20.29
CA THR A 309 -18.75 18.33 19.28
C THR A 309 -17.36 18.97 19.38
N THR A 310 -16.89 19.54 18.28
CA THR A 310 -15.58 20.20 18.15
C THR A 310 -15.40 21.36 19.14
N ASP A 311 -16.48 22.04 19.51
CA ASP A 311 -16.50 23.08 20.54
C ASP A 311 -16.54 22.53 21.99
N GLY A 312 -16.60 21.21 22.16
CA GLY A 312 -16.64 20.53 23.45
C GLY A 312 -17.96 20.63 24.21
N ARG A 313 -19.01 21.24 23.62
CA ARG A 313 -20.24 21.59 24.35
C ARG A 313 -21.28 20.47 24.42
N THR A 314 -21.38 19.66 23.37
CA THR A 314 -22.44 18.66 23.24
C THR A 314 -21.84 17.27 23.21
N LYS A 315 -22.25 16.42 24.16
CA LYS A 315 -21.91 14.99 24.14
C LYS A 315 -22.74 14.25 23.11
N LEU A 316 -22.09 13.35 22.38
CA LEU A 316 -22.67 12.58 21.29
C LEU A 316 -22.53 11.09 21.57
N LYS A 317 -23.44 10.30 20.99
CA LYS A 317 -23.25 8.86 20.88
C LYS A 317 -22.28 8.61 19.72
N SER A 318 -21.42 7.60 19.88
CA SER A 318 -20.54 7.15 18.80
C SER A 318 -21.18 5.97 18.07
N PRO A 319 -21.18 5.96 16.73
CA PRO A 319 -21.64 4.82 15.96
C PRO A 319 -20.66 3.64 16.10
N SER A 320 -21.09 2.48 15.61
CA SER A 320 -20.29 1.25 15.59
C SER A 320 -19.10 1.30 14.62
N GLY A 321 -19.19 2.15 13.59
CA GLY A 321 -18.13 2.36 12.59
C GLY A 321 -16.93 3.17 13.11
N THR A 322 -15.77 3.00 12.48
CA THR A 322 -14.51 3.64 12.91
C THR A 322 -14.40 5.13 12.56
N LEU A 323 -15.12 5.58 11.52
CA LEU A 323 -15.09 6.95 10.98
C LEU A 323 -13.66 7.47 10.79
N SER A 324 -12.87 6.72 10.03
CA SER A 324 -11.46 6.95 9.81
C SER A 324 -11.18 8.00 8.74
N THR A 325 -9.96 8.52 8.71
CA THR A 325 -9.49 9.43 7.64
C THR A 325 -9.59 8.78 6.25
N ALA A 326 -9.44 7.45 6.15
CA ALA A 326 -9.63 6.72 4.89
C ALA A 326 -11.09 6.72 4.43
N GLU A 327 -12.04 6.60 5.35
CA GLU A 327 -13.47 6.71 5.03
C GLU A 327 -13.80 8.14 4.57
N ALA A 328 -13.21 9.18 5.18
CA ALA A 328 -13.40 10.57 4.75
C ALA A 328 -12.89 10.80 3.31
N ILE A 329 -11.71 10.27 2.97
CA ILE A 329 -11.18 10.30 1.59
C ILE A 329 -12.15 9.62 0.62
N SER A 330 -12.70 8.46 0.99
CA SER A 330 -13.66 7.72 0.16
C SER A 330 -14.94 8.52 -0.09
N VAL A 331 -15.50 9.12 0.96
CA VAL A 331 -16.70 9.97 0.87
C VAL A 331 -16.48 11.15 -0.06
N VAL A 332 -15.38 11.90 0.13
CA VAL A 332 -15.10 13.09 -0.69
C VAL A 332 -14.80 12.69 -2.14
N THR A 333 -14.01 11.65 -2.37
CA THR A 333 -13.69 11.18 -3.73
C THR A 333 -14.95 10.69 -4.46
N GLY A 334 -15.83 9.97 -3.76
CA GLY A 334 -17.13 9.56 -4.30
C GLY A 334 -18.03 10.75 -4.62
N GLY A 335 -18.09 11.75 -3.72
CA GLY A 335 -18.82 12.99 -3.97
C GLY A 335 -18.28 13.77 -5.17
N LEU A 336 -16.96 13.83 -5.35
CA LEU A 336 -16.34 14.45 -6.52
C LEU A 336 -16.73 13.74 -7.81
N ALA A 337 -16.66 12.40 -7.82
CA ALA A 337 -17.10 11.61 -8.97
C ALA A 337 -18.60 11.84 -9.26
N LEU A 338 -19.45 11.89 -8.24
CA LEU A 338 -20.87 12.22 -8.39
C LEU A 338 -21.07 13.59 -9.01
N SER A 339 -20.42 14.62 -8.48
CA SER A 339 -20.52 16.00 -8.98
C SER A 339 -20.00 16.15 -10.40
N ALA A 340 -18.92 15.44 -10.75
CA ALA A 340 -18.27 15.51 -12.05
C ALA A 340 -19.06 14.77 -13.15
N HIS A 341 -19.63 13.61 -12.83
CA HIS A 341 -20.30 12.77 -13.83
C HIS A 341 -21.81 12.97 -13.90
N PHE A 342 -22.44 13.35 -12.78
CA PHE A 342 -23.90 13.47 -12.65
C PHE A 342 -24.35 14.86 -12.20
N GLY A 343 -23.42 15.79 -11.99
CA GLY A 343 -23.66 17.18 -11.63
C GLY A 343 -23.03 18.16 -12.63
N ASP A 344 -22.69 19.34 -12.13
CA ASP A 344 -22.04 20.43 -12.89
C ASP A 344 -20.55 20.60 -12.54
N GLY A 345 -19.94 19.59 -11.91
CA GLY A 345 -18.54 19.62 -11.47
C GLY A 345 -18.28 20.42 -10.19
N VAL A 346 -19.33 20.89 -9.50
CA VAL A 346 -19.20 21.55 -8.19
C VAL A 346 -19.61 20.59 -7.09
N LEU A 347 -18.68 20.27 -6.19
CA LEU A 347 -18.96 19.44 -5.02
C LEU A 347 -19.90 20.17 -4.06
N ARG A 348 -21.04 19.56 -3.75
CA ARG A 348 -22.08 20.10 -2.87
C ARG A 348 -22.37 19.18 -1.68
N PRO A 349 -23.06 19.68 -0.65
CA PRO A 349 -23.49 18.86 0.49
C PRO A 349 -24.28 17.60 0.08
N SER A 350 -25.08 17.67 -0.99
CA SER A 350 -25.85 16.54 -1.54
C SER A 350 -24.96 15.39 -2.02
N ASP A 351 -23.78 15.71 -2.55
CA ASP A 351 -22.89 14.72 -3.15
C ASP A 351 -22.12 13.92 -2.08
N VAL A 352 -21.92 14.51 -0.90
CA VAL A 352 -21.24 13.84 0.23
C VAL A 352 -22.21 13.22 1.23
N ALA A 353 -23.46 13.69 1.31
CA ALA A 353 -24.43 13.26 2.32
C ALA A 353 -24.68 11.75 2.31
N ALA A 354 -24.83 11.12 1.14
CA ALA A 354 -25.03 9.68 1.03
C ALA A 354 -23.79 8.90 1.49
N GLY A 355 -22.60 9.38 1.15
CA GLY A 355 -21.33 8.78 1.56
C GLY A 355 -21.11 8.87 3.08
N ILE A 356 -21.43 10.01 3.69
CA ILE A 356 -21.39 10.19 5.15
C ILE A 356 -22.36 9.22 5.81
N LEU A 357 -23.62 9.17 5.36
CA LEU A 357 -24.63 8.27 5.91
C LEU A 357 -24.17 6.81 5.86
N GLY A 358 -23.66 6.34 4.72
CA GLY A 358 -23.17 4.97 4.57
C GLY A 358 -21.88 4.65 5.36
N SER A 359 -21.14 5.68 5.77
CA SER A 359 -19.96 5.54 6.65
C SER A 359 -20.37 5.49 8.12
N VAL A 360 -21.33 6.33 8.52
CA VAL A 360 -21.86 6.41 9.89
C VAL A 360 -22.75 5.22 10.22
N VAL A 361 -23.66 4.84 9.33
CA VAL A 361 -24.67 3.81 9.57
C VAL A 361 -24.20 2.47 9.01
N LYS A 362 -23.50 1.68 9.85
CA LYS A 362 -23.12 0.29 9.53
C LYS A 362 -24.13 -0.71 10.09
N ASP A 363 -24.65 -0.42 11.29
CA ASP A 363 -25.81 -1.08 11.87
C ASP A 363 -27.08 -0.23 11.58
N PRO A 364 -28.04 -0.75 10.79
CA PRO A 364 -29.20 0.03 10.36
C PRO A 364 -30.15 0.41 11.51
N VAL A 365 -30.03 -0.21 12.67
CA VAL A 365 -30.86 0.04 13.85
C VAL A 365 -30.16 0.99 14.80
N SER A 366 -28.99 0.60 15.32
CA SER A 366 -28.34 1.35 16.39
C SER A 366 -27.67 2.62 15.87
N ASP A 367 -26.95 2.56 14.75
CA ASP A 367 -26.24 3.72 14.20
C ASP A 367 -27.19 4.74 13.59
N ARG A 368 -28.36 4.31 13.09
CA ARG A 368 -29.38 5.23 12.54
C ARG A 368 -29.94 6.16 13.62
N VAL A 369 -30.08 5.68 14.85
CA VAL A 369 -30.48 6.53 16.00
C VAL A 369 -29.39 7.56 16.29
N VAL A 370 -28.12 7.14 16.33
CA VAL A 370 -26.97 8.03 16.54
C VAL A 370 -26.93 9.13 15.49
N TRP A 371 -27.10 8.77 14.22
CA TRP A 371 -27.10 9.71 13.10
C TRP A 371 -28.22 10.74 13.18
N ASN A 372 -29.46 10.29 13.45
CA ASN A 372 -30.60 11.19 13.56
C ASN A 372 -30.46 12.16 14.74
N GLU A 373 -29.97 11.69 15.90
CA GLU A 373 -29.72 12.55 17.06
C GLU A 373 -28.67 13.62 16.73
N TYR A 374 -27.60 13.26 16.03
CA TYR A 374 -26.57 14.22 15.60
C TYR A 374 -27.12 15.26 14.62
N LEU A 375 -27.96 14.83 13.65
CA LEU A 375 -28.59 15.76 12.71
C LEU A 375 -29.47 16.79 13.42
N GLU A 376 -30.33 16.35 14.34
CA GLU A 376 -31.30 17.21 15.03
C GLU A 376 -30.66 18.11 16.10
N ALA A 377 -29.68 17.59 16.86
CA ALA A 377 -29.10 18.30 18.00
C ALA A 377 -27.88 19.15 17.64
N VAL A 378 -27.17 18.83 16.55
CA VAL A 378 -25.92 19.51 16.17
C VAL A 378 -26.08 20.18 14.81
N VAL A 379 -26.37 19.41 13.76
CA VAL A 379 -26.34 19.92 12.38
C VAL A 379 -27.41 20.98 12.15
N ARG A 380 -28.64 20.74 12.63
CA ARG A 380 -29.77 21.67 12.49
C ARG A 380 -29.52 23.03 13.16
N GLU A 381 -28.75 23.05 14.24
CA GLU A 381 -28.46 24.27 15.00
C GLU A 381 -27.26 25.07 14.42
N ARG A 382 -26.50 24.49 13.48
CA ARG A 382 -25.44 25.18 12.73
C ARG A 382 -26.04 25.90 11.53
N GLY A 383 -26.14 27.23 11.61
CA GLY A 383 -26.79 28.04 10.56
C GLY A 383 -26.16 27.88 9.17
N ASP A 384 -24.86 27.68 9.10
CA ASP A 384 -24.07 27.46 7.88
C ASP A 384 -24.19 26.03 7.30
N TRP A 385 -24.92 25.12 7.96
CA TRP A 385 -25.09 23.72 7.53
C TRP A 385 -26.54 23.41 7.11
N THR A 386 -27.35 24.44 6.84
CA THR A 386 -28.78 24.29 6.50
C THR A 386 -29.00 23.44 5.24
N ASP A 387 -28.16 23.62 4.23
CA ASP A 387 -28.18 22.85 2.98
C ASP A 387 -27.78 21.40 3.18
N PHE A 388 -26.74 21.15 3.98
CA PHE A 388 -26.30 19.82 4.38
C PHE A 388 -27.38 19.08 5.18
N TYR A 389 -28.02 19.76 6.15
CA TYR A 389 -29.13 19.20 6.91
C TYR A 389 -30.26 18.71 5.99
N ARG A 390 -30.67 19.54 5.01
CA ARG A 390 -31.72 19.18 4.04
C ARG A 390 -31.30 17.98 3.19
N ALA A 391 -30.08 17.99 2.65
CA ALA A 391 -29.55 16.88 1.86
C ALA A 391 -29.55 15.56 2.65
N CYS A 392 -29.14 15.58 3.92
CA CYS A 392 -29.18 14.39 4.77
C CYS A 392 -30.62 13.90 5.00
N ARG A 393 -31.57 14.83 5.25
CA ARG A 393 -32.98 14.49 5.49
C ARG A 393 -33.62 13.83 4.26
N GLU A 394 -33.36 14.35 3.06
CA GLU A 394 -33.87 13.80 1.80
C GLU A 394 -33.44 12.35 1.57
N ILE A 395 -32.19 12.02 1.89
CA ILE A 395 -31.66 10.66 1.72
C ILE A 395 -32.18 9.71 2.82
N THR A 396 -32.41 10.22 4.02
CA THR A 396 -32.84 9.37 5.15
C THR A 396 -34.31 8.93 5.11
N GLY A 397 -35.16 9.55 4.28
CA GLY A 397 -36.55 9.15 4.02
C GLY A 397 -37.44 9.04 5.25
#